data_AF-A0A536V1Q6-F1
#
_entry.id   AF-A0A536V1Q6-F1
#
_cell.length_a   1.000
_cell.length_b   1.000
_cell.length_c   1.000
_cell.angle_alpha   90.00
_cell.angle_beta   90.00
_cell.angle_gamma   90.00
#
_symmetry.space_group_name_H-M   'P 1'
#
loop_
_entity.id
_entity.type
_entity.pdbx_description
1 polymer ?
#
loop_
_entity_poly.entity_id
_entity_poly.type
_entity_poly.pdbx_seq_one_letter_code
_entity_poly.pdbx_strand_id
1 'polypeptide(L)' 'MPQLVPKLNTRSEEFKTNAAAMRALVDDLNTRLAKIAEGGGESARAKHLARGKLLPRERVQ' A
#
# COMPACT_ATOMS: atom_id res chain seq x y z
N MET A 1 -33.66 5.06 11.16
CA MET A 1 -32.20 5.10 11.37
C MET A 1 -31.70 6.50 11.04
N PRO A 2 -30.81 7.12 11.83
CA PRO A 2 -30.27 8.43 11.48
C PRO A 2 -29.32 8.30 10.28
N GLN A 3 -29.52 9.15 9.28
CA GLN A 3 -28.69 9.20 8.08
C GLN A 3 -27.73 10.39 8.16
N LEU A 4 -26.45 10.12 7.89
CA LEU A 4 -25.44 11.18 7.77
C LEU A 4 -25.60 11.85 6.40
N VAL A 5 -25.86 13.16 6.41
CA VAL A 5 -25.91 13.96 5.18
C VAL A 5 -24.52 14.58 4.95
N PRO A 6 -23.77 14.15 3.92
CA PRO A 6 -22.46 14.70 3.65
C PRO A 6 -22.58 16.16 3.19
N LYS A 7 -21.86 17.06 3.86
CA LYS A 7 -21.73 18.46 3.45
C LYS A 7 -20.59 18.69 2.42
N LEU A 8 -19.84 17.63 2.13
CA LEU A 8 -18.67 17.68 1.26
C LEU A 8 -19.10 17.62 -0.22
N ASN A 9 -18.62 18.56 -1.02
CA ASN A 9 -18.77 18.50 -2.47
C ASN A 9 -17.54 17.86 -3.11
N THR A 10 -17.67 16.64 -3.62
CA THR A 10 -16.57 15.89 -4.23
C THR A 10 -16.09 16.45 -5.57
N ARG A 11 -16.82 17.42 -6.13
CA ARG A 11 -16.47 18.10 -7.39
C ARG A 11 -15.78 19.45 -7.16
N SER A 12 -15.69 19.94 -5.92
CA SER A 12 -15.02 21.20 -5.62
C SER A 12 -13.51 21.10 -5.87
N GLU A 13 -12.89 22.22 -6.24
CA GLU A 13 -11.43 22.26 -6.45
C GLU A 13 -10.65 22.01 -5.16
N GLU A 14 -11.17 22.46 -4.01
CA GLU A 14 -10.61 22.15 -2.70
C GLU A 14 -10.59 20.63 -2.44
N PHE A 15 -11.70 19.94 -2.71
CA PHE A 15 -11.75 18.48 -2.55
C PHE A 15 -10.77 17.79 -3.48
N LYS A 16 -10.69 18.20 -4.75
CA LYS A 16 -9.74 17.63 -5.72
C LYS A 16 -8.29 17.82 -5.26
N THR A 17 -7.95 19.01 -4.74
CA THR A 17 -6.61 19.33 -4.23
C THR A 17 -6.26 18.46 -3.04
N ASN A 18 -7.16 18.36 -2.06
CA ASN A 18 -6.95 17.52 -0.88
C ASN A 18 -6.86 16.03 -1.24
N ALA A 19 -7.70 15.57 -2.17
CA ALA A 19 -7.66 14.19 -2.67
C ALA A 19 -6.36 13.89 -3.40
N ALA A 20 -5.83 14.84 -4.20
CA ALA A 20 -4.55 14.67 -4.88
C ALA A 20 -3.38 14.59 -3.88
N ALA A 21 -3.35 15.47 -2.87
CA ALA A 21 -2.34 15.43 -1.82
C ALA A 21 -2.36 14.11 -1.05
N MET A 22 -3.54 13.63 -0.67
CA MET A 22 -3.68 12.34 0.02
C MET A 22 -3.27 11.15 -0.85
N ARG A 23 -3.60 11.15 -2.15
CA ARG A 23 -3.16 10.09 -3.07
C ARG A 23 -1.63 10.04 -3.16
N ALA A 24 -0.97 11.19 -3.29
CA ALA A 24 0.50 11.23 -3.34
C ALA A 24 1.16 10.59 -2.09
N LEU A 25 0.60 10.83 -0.90
CA LEU A 25 1.08 10.20 0.35
C LEU A 25 0.85 8.69 0.37
N VAL A 26 -0.32 8.24 -0.10
CA VAL A 26 -0.65 6.82 -0.21
C VAL A 26 0.26 6.11 -1.22
N ASP A 27 0.55 6.76 -2.35
CA ASP A 27 1.43 6.21 -3.39
C ASP A 27 2.87 6.06 -2.89
N ASP A 28 3.39 7.06 -2.16
CA ASP A 28 4.70 6.97 -1.50
C ASP A 28 4.72 5.84 -0.45
N LEU A 29 3.69 5.75 0.38
CA LEU A 29 3.56 4.66 1.35
C LEU A 29 3.57 3.29 0.67
N ASN A 30 2.78 3.10 -0.39
CA ASN A 30 2.71 1.85 -1.13
C ASN A 30 4.04 1.50 -1.79
N THR A 31 4.76 2.50 -2.31
CA THR A 31 6.11 2.31 -2.87
C THR A 31 7.08 1.79 -1.80
N ARG A 32 7.05 2.38 -0.60
CA ARG A 32 7.89 1.94 0.53
C ARG A 32 7.51 0.53 0.99
N LEU A 33 6.22 0.23 1.07
CA LEU A 33 5.72 -1.09 1.45
C LEU A 33 6.12 -2.17 0.44
N ALA A 34 6.07 -1.87 -0.86
CA ALA A 34 6.53 -2.78 -1.91
C ALA A 34 8.01 -3.12 -1.74
N LYS A 35 8.86 -2.10 -1.51
CA LYS A 35 10.28 -2.29 -1.24
C LYS A 35 10.52 -3.14 0.02
N ILE A 36 9.79 -2.88 1.09
CA ILE A 36 9.90 -3.67 2.34
C ILE A 36 9.42 -5.11 2.12
N ALA A 37 8.45 -5.33 1.25
CA ALA A 37 7.94 -6.67 0.95
C ALA A 37 8.98 -7.56 0.26
N GLU A 38 10.00 -7.00 -0.38
CA GLU A 38 11.14 -7.73 -0.94
C GLU A 38 12.01 -8.40 0.14
N GLY A 39 11.91 -7.98 1.40
CA GLY A 39 12.66 -8.54 2.52
C GLY A 39 14.17 -8.35 2.36
N GLY A 40 14.93 -9.45 2.34
CA GLY A 40 16.39 -9.42 2.16
C GLY A 40 16.86 -9.17 0.72
N GLY A 41 15.96 -8.73 -0.17
CA GLY A 41 16.23 -8.57 -1.60
C GLY A 41 16.24 -9.90 -2.36
N GLU A 42 16.38 -9.80 -3.68
CA GLU A 42 16.23 -10.93 -4.61
C GLU A 42 17.21 -12.08 -4.33
N SER A 43 18.48 -11.78 -4.06
CA SER A 43 19.50 -12.82 -3.79
C SER A 43 19.16 -13.66 -2.55
N ALA A 44 18.70 -13.02 -1.47
CA ALA A 44 18.33 -13.72 -0.24
C ALA A 44 17.05 -14.55 -0.44
N ARG A 45 16.06 -14.00 -1.16
CA ARG A 45 14.83 -14.72 -1.51
C ARG A 45 15.13 -15.97 -2.35
N ALA A 46 15.93 -15.83 -3.39
CA ALA A 46 16.33 -16.94 -4.25
C ALA A 46 17.03 -18.06 -3.46
N LYS A 47 17.94 -17.72 -2.55
CA LYS A 47 18.60 -18.69 -1.66
C LYS A 47 17.62 -19.41 -0.74
N HIS A 48 16.59 -18.73 -0.24
CA HIS A 48 15.59 -19.33 0.65
C HIS A 48 14.67 -20.29 -0.11
N LEU A 49 14.22 -19.88 -1.31
CA LEU A 49 13.42 -20.71 -2.21
C LEU A 49 14.18 -21.93 -2.73
N ALA A 50 15.46 -21.76 -3.10
CA ALA A 50 16.33 -22.87 -3.53
C ALA A 50 16.51 -23.96 -2.46
N ARG A 51 16.26 -23.63 -1.18
CA ARG A 51 16.25 -24.59 -0.06
C ARG A 51 14.90 -25.27 0.13
N GLY A 52 13.94 -25.10 -0.80
CA GLY A 52 12.60 -25.64 -0.73
C GLY A 52 11.72 -25.00 0.34
N LYS A 53 12.07 -23.80 0.83
CA LYS A 53 11.34 -23.13 1.92
C LYS A 53 10.47 -22.00 1.37
N LEU A 54 9.24 -21.91 1.86
CA LEU A 54 8.37 -20.76 1.63
C LEU A 54 8.98 -19.48 2.23
N LEU A 55 8.78 -18.35 1.56
CA LEU A 55 9.13 -17.03 2.09
C LEU A 55 8.23 -16.67 3.28
N PRO A 56 8.67 -15.80 4.21
CA PRO A 56 7.88 -15.46 5.39
C PRO A 56 6.46 -14.97 5.10
N ARG A 57 6.27 -14.13 4.06
CA ARG A 57 4.95 -13.60 3.67
C ARG A 57 4.06 -14.67 3.02
N GLU A 58 4.63 -15.58 2.24
CA GLU A 58 3.89 -16.70 1.62
C GLU A 58 3.34 -17.68 2.66
N ARG A 59 3.93 -17.73 3.86
CA ARG A 59 3.46 -18.60 4.95
C ARG A 59 2.22 -18.06 5.67
N VAL A 60 1.94 -16.77 5.54
CA VAL A 60 0.91 -16.07 6.33
C VAL A 60 -0.35 -15.79 5.48
N GLN A 61 -0.23 -15.85 4.16
CA GLN A 61 -1.36 -15.63 3.24
C GLN A 61 -2.50 -16.63 3.43
#